data_AF-A0A3B8MLV6-F1
#
_entry.id   AF-A0A3B8MLV6-F1
#
_cell.length_a   1.000
_cell.length_b   1.000
_cell.length_c   1.000
_cell.angle_alpha   90.00
_cell.angle_beta   90.00
_cell.angle_gamma   90.00
#
_symmetry.space_group_name_H-M   'P 1'
#
loop_
_entity.id
_entity.type
_entity.pdbx_description
1 polymer ?
#
loop_
_entity_poly.entity_id
_entity_poly.type
_entity_poly.pdbx_seq_one_letter_code
_entity_poly.pdbx_strand_id
1 'polypeptide(L)'
;MTHRQVQAALSRRLLGRVNYEDPKRCQLHAYILDHLDRWEAPKTGGGWERRASITRSRLIDEVYLKGLQRSLLKKPVNAVWGKTIRVHPSYRIRKVRYEGYPGMWIPALLYEPTKLRGKAPVVLNPNGHHAGGKTMDYKQARCINLAKRGMIALNTEFIGMCELSADRDHQRIGHLDLCGVAGVSVFYLAMKRGLDLLLSHPKADPDRVAMTGLSGGGWQTAVLSAIDERITTIIPVAGHSPVWQRVNCTGDIGDLEQNPVDLCTVADYDQLTALFAPRPTLMIYNLRDDCCFRSRRTYRSVYRPVKPVYEALGASDQFAFYENREPGTHNYEADSRQQLYRFLNEQFELDTPDEELPFADELLSERDLEVGLPDGNATMLSLASSTARKIRRSPVRTDRAIRLKRKEISDVIRLRRAKRVRAETVRSGGGVKQVRLHQDKNWTIPITEFAGGGGRSLVLADGGRKASVNRVRTQLGSVVAADVFGTGESWTPHHYQMTLSVTGERPLGVLVGQVLDLARWAGRSEKLHLDATGPVVSFAALCAAALEPDRFKSLFVDGLNDSLRRLIDHPANYNDCVSLFCFGLLKIVDVPDLIDMLDSVPMEWRNRGPVYSKAG
;
A
#
# COMPACT_ATOMS: atom_id res chain seq x y z
N MET A 1 19.69 36.60 -19.33
CA MET A 1 19.37 36.93 -17.92
C MET A 1 20.50 36.42 -17.02
N THR A 2 20.76 37.09 -15.88
CA THR A 2 21.78 36.64 -14.91
C THR A 2 21.33 35.42 -14.12
N HIS A 3 22.28 34.69 -13.50
CA HIS A 3 21.95 33.56 -12.61
C HIS A 3 20.93 33.94 -11.53
N ARG A 4 21.19 35.06 -10.83
CA ARG A 4 20.33 35.55 -9.75
C ARG A 4 18.91 35.88 -10.24
N GLN A 5 18.76 36.45 -11.44
CA GLN A 5 17.45 36.74 -12.02
C GLN A 5 16.66 35.47 -12.33
N VAL A 6 17.30 34.48 -12.95
CA VAL A 6 16.66 33.19 -13.27
C VAL A 6 16.28 32.44 -11.99
N GLN A 7 17.21 32.37 -11.02
CA GLN A 7 16.95 31.76 -9.71
C GLN A 7 15.79 32.44 -8.98
N ALA A 8 15.74 33.76 -8.96
CA ALA A 8 14.64 34.50 -8.34
C ALA A 8 13.30 34.24 -9.02
N ALA A 9 13.28 34.16 -10.36
CA ALA A 9 12.08 33.85 -11.13
C ALA A 9 11.57 32.42 -10.87
N LEU A 10 12.45 31.43 -10.91
CA LEU A 10 12.12 30.02 -10.66
C LEU A 10 11.76 29.76 -9.18
N SER A 11 12.29 30.59 -8.26
CA SER A 11 12.00 30.47 -6.83
C SER A 11 10.68 31.09 -6.41
N ARG A 12 10.04 31.84 -7.30
CA ARG A 12 8.78 32.51 -7.01
C ARG A 12 7.67 31.48 -6.90
N ARG A 13 7.01 31.49 -5.74
CA ARG A 13 5.87 30.63 -5.43
C ARG A 13 4.64 31.09 -6.22
N LEU A 14 3.96 30.18 -6.89
CA LEU A 14 2.73 30.44 -7.66
C LEU A 14 1.51 29.75 -7.06
N LEU A 15 1.67 28.66 -6.31
CA LEU A 15 0.61 27.97 -5.59
C LEU A 15 0.56 28.44 -4.12
N GLY A 16 -0.59 28.28 -3.48
CA GLY A 16 -0.69 28.44 -2.02
C GLY A 16 0.18 27.43 -1.26
N ARG A 17 0.38 27.66 0.06
CA ARG A 17 0.91 26.59 0.92
C ARG A 17 -0.11 25.46 0.95
N VAL A 18 0.29 24.26 0.51
CA VAL A 18 -0.54 23.06 0.64
C VAL A 18 -0.68 22.77 2.12
N ASN A 19 -1.91 22.63 2.58
CA ASN A 19 -2.21 22.11 3.91
C ASN A 19 -2.76 20.69 3.74
N TYR A 20 -1.95 19.69 4.08
CA TYR A 20 -2.34 18.28 4.02
C TYR A 20 -3.34 17.90 5.14
N GLU A 21 -3.60 18.79 6.10
CA GLU A 21 -4.64 18.61 7.10
C GLU A 21 -6.00 19.22 6.68
N ASP A 22 -6.04 19.98 5.57
CA ASP A 22 -7.26 20.57 5.02
C ASP A 22 -7.48 20.11 3.56
N PRO A 23 -8.37 19.12 3.31
CA PRO A 23 -8.64 18.63 1.96
C PRO A 23 -9.18 19.70 1.01
N LYS A 24 -9.78 20.81 1.51
CA LYS A 24 -10.21 21.93 0.65
C LYS A 24 -9.03 22.73 0.10
N ARG A 25 -7.84 22.56 0.68
CA ARG A 25 -6.58 23.22 0.28
C ARG A 25 -5.56 22.25 -0.31
N CYS A 26 -5.95 21.00 -0.60
CA CYS A 26 -5.11 19.99 -1.22
C CYS A 26 -5.80 19.38 -2.46
N GLN A 27 -5.30 19.71 -3.65
CA GLN A 27 -5.83 19.22 -4.93
C GLN A 27 -5.80 17.70 -5.05
N LEU A 28 -4.74 17.05 -4.52
CA LEU A 28 -4.63 15.59 -4.49
C LEU A 28 -5.71 14.95 -3.61
N HIS A 29 -6.07 15.57 -2.49
CA HIS A 29 -7.11 15.03 -1.60
C HIS A 29 -8.48 15.09 -2.26
N ALA A 30 -8.82 16.24 -2.85
CA ALA A 30 -10.05 16.37 -3.62
C ALA A 30 -10.09 15.36 -4.77
N TYR A 31 -8.97 15.16 -5.47
CA TYR A 31 -8.88 14.17 -6.54
C TYR A 31 -9.10 12.75 -6.04
N ILE A 32 -8.42 12.33 -4.96
CA ILE A 32 -8.61 10.99 -4.36
C ILE A 32 -10.07 10.80 -3.95
N LEU A 33 -10.67 11.77 -3.25
CA LEU A 33 -12.06 11.67 -2.78
C LEU A 33 -13.07 11.60 -3.93
N ASP A 34 -12.79 12.24 -5.07
CA ASP A 34 -13.61 12.15 -6.29
C ASP A 34 -13.50 10.78 -6.99
N HIS A 35 -12.46 9.98 -6.69
CA HIS A 35 -12.22 8.64 -7.25
C HIS A 35 -12.55 7.50 -6.28
N LEU A 36 -13.09 7.82 -5.10
CA LEU A 36 -13.56 6.81 -4.16
C LEU A 36 -15.07 6.65 -4.29
N ASP A 37 -15.52 5.40 -4.43
CA ASP A 37 -16.93 5.07 -4.36
C ASP A 37 -17.45 5.28 -2.94
N ARG A 38 -18.39 6.20 -2.77
CA ARG A 38 -19.13 6.35 -1.51
C ARG A 38 -20.17 5.24 -1.43
N TRP A 39 -19.82 4.18 -0.73
CA TRP A 39 -20.72 3.05 -0.52
C TRP A 39 -21.80 3.39 0.49
N GLU A 40 -23.02 2.94 0.19
CA GLU A 40 -24.16 2.98 1.11
C GLU A 40 -24.58 1.56 1.48
N ALA A 41 -24.84 1.36 2.77
CA ALA A 41 -25.35 0.10 3.29
C ALA A 41 -26.70 -0.27 2.64
N PRO A 42 -26.93 -1.55 2.32
CA PRO A 42 -28.23 -2.00 1.83
C PRO A 42 -29.34 -1.75 2.87
N LYS A 43 -30.54 -1.41 2.39
CA LYS A 43 -31.74 -1.21 3.24
C LYS A 43 -32.41 -2.53 3.64
N THR A 44 -32.15 -3.60 2.91
CA THR A 44 -32.70 -4.95 3.16
C THR A 44 -31.59 -5.99 2.96
N GLY A 45 -31.71 -7.15 3.61
CA GLY A 45 -30.75 -8.25 3.43
C GLY A 45 -30.77 -8.89 2.04
N GLY A 46 -31.77 -8.57 1.20
CA GLY A 46 -31.95 -9.16 -0.13
C GLY A 46 -30.72 -8.95 -1.03
N GLY A 47 -30.14 -10.06 -1.50
CA GLY A 47 -28.99 -10.04 -2.41
C GLY A 47 -27.64 -9.71 -1.75
N TRP A 48 -27.59 -9.53 -0.42
CA TRP A 48 -26.35 -9.25 0.31
C TRP A 48 -25.32 -10.37 0.13
N GLU A 49 -25.71 -11.62 0.35
CA GLU A 49 -24.81 -12.78 0.23
C GLU A 49 -24.17 -12.87 -1.16
N ARG A 50 -24.97 -12.67 -2.22
CA ARG A 50 -24.47 -12.64 -3.59
C ARG A 50 -23.48 -11.51 -3.80
N ARG A 51 -23.77 -10.30 -3.31
CA ARG A 51 -22.87 -9.15 -3.39
C ARG A 51 -21.57 -9.43 -2.63
N ALA A 52 -21.67 -9.94 -1.40
CA ALA A 52 -20.53 -10.27 -0.55
C ALA A 52 -19.63 -11.31 -1.21
N SER A 53 -20.19 -12.39 -1.75
CA SER A 53 -19.47 -13.43 -2.49
C SER A 53 -18.73 -12.87 -3.71
N ILE A 54 -19.38 -12.03 -4.52
CA ILE A 54 -18.75 -11.37 -5.66
C ILE A 54 -17.59 -10.47 -5.20
N THR A 55 -17.82 -9.63 -4.18
CA THR A 55 -16.79 -8.73 -3.64
C THR A 55 -15.57 -9.51 -3.11
N ARG A 56 -15.77 -10.60 -2.36
CA ARG A 56 -14.66 -11.45 -1.87
C ARG A 56 -13.86 -12.06 -3.02
N SER A 57 -14.55 -12.56 -4.05
CA SER A 57 -13.90 -13.11 -5.25
C SER A 57 -13.06 -12.05 -5.97
N ARG A 58 -13.59 -10.82 -6.11
CA ARG A 58 -12.86 -9.70 -6.71
C ARG A 58 -11.68 -9.24 -5.85
N LEU A 59 -11.83 -9.19 -4.53
CA LEU A 59 -10.73 -8.84 -3.61
C LEU A 59 -9.55 -9.82 -3.76
N ILE A 60 -9.85 -11.11 -3.89
CA ILE A 60 -8.82 -12.12 -4.16
C ILE A 60 -8.12 -11.86 -5.50
N ASP A 61 -8.86 -11.71 -6.59
CA ASP A 61 -8.26 -11.67 -7.94
C ASP A 61 -7.63 -10.34 -8.32
N GLU A 62 -8.32 -9.27 -7.97
CA GLU A 62 -8.01 -7.93 -8.44
C GLU A 62 -7.09 -7.19 -7.46
N VAL A 63 -6.94 -7.69 -6.22
CA VAL A 63 -6.13 -7.03 -5.18
C VAL A 63 -5.10 -8.00 -4.57
N TYR A 64 -5.52 -8.99 -3.79
CA TYR A 64 -4.61 -9.75 -2.92
C TYR A 64 -3.80 -10.84 -3.61
N LEU A 65 -4.27 -11.41 -4.72
CA LEU A 65 -3.53 -12.36 -5.56
C LEU A 65 -3.35 -11.85 -7.00
N LYS A 66 -3.46 -10.53 -7.22
CA LYS A 66 -3.26 -9.95 -8.54
C LYS A 66 -1.87 -10.29 -9.08
N GLY A 67 -1.84 -10.89 -10.27
CA GLY A 67 -0.59 -11.37 -10.89
C GLY A 67 -0.11 -12.74 -10.42
N LEU A 68 -0.88 -13.42 -9.57
CA LEU A 68 -0.62 -14.78 -9.09
C LEU A 68 -1.75 -15.74 -9.48
N GLN A 69 -1.48 -17.04 -9.40
CA GLN A 69 -2.48 -18.07 -9.65
C GLN A 69 -3.30 -18.37 -8.39
N ARG A 70 -4.64 -18.44 -8.54
CA ARG A 70 -5.57 -18.86 -7.47
C ARG A 70 -5.23 -20.22 -6.87
N SER A 71 -4.57 -21.11 -7.62
CA SER A 71 -4.12 -22.42 -7.13
C SER A 71 -3.23 -22.32 -5.89
N LEU A 72 -2.55 -21.19 -5.68
CA LEU A 72 -1.81 -20.92 -4.46
C LEU A 72 -2.72 -21.02 -3.23
N LEU A 73 -3.98 -20.61 -3.26
CA LEU A 73 -4.87 -20.69 -2.09
C LEU A 73 -5.07 -22.12 -1.57
N LYS A 74 -5.02 -23.11 -2.48
CA LYS A 74 -5.31 -24.52 -2.21
C LYS A 74 -4.09 -25.35 -1.82
N LYS A 75 -2.88 -24.78 -1.87
CA LYS A 75 -1.68 -25.54 -1.46
C LYS A 75 -1.77 -25.91 0.03
N PRO A 76 -1.41 -27.14 0.41
CA PRO A 76 -1.38 -27.55 1.80
C PRO A 76 -0.37 -26.69 2.57
N VAL A 77 -0.64 -26.46 3.85
CA VAL A 77 0.30 -25.76 4.73
C VAL A 77 1.48 -26.68 5.03
N ASN A 78 2.69 -26.21 4.70
CA ASN A 78 3.92 -26.86 5.12
C ASN A 78 4.36 -26.26 6.45
N ALA A 79 4.58 -27.08 7.47
CA ALA A 79 4.93 -26.65 8.81
C ALA A 79 6.00 -27.53 9.43
N VAL A 80 6.94 -26.91 10.13
CA VAL A 80 7.99 -27.58 10.90
C VAL A 80 7.75 -27.27 12.37
N TRP A 81 7.45 -28.32 13.14
CA TRP A 81 7.24 -28.24 14.58
C TRP A 81 8.57 -28.31 15.33
N GLY A 82 8.77 -27.39 16.26
CA GLY A 82 9.94 -27.32 17.11
C GLY A 82 9.67 -27.78 18.55
N LYS A 83 10.47 -27.25 19.47
CA LYS A 83 10.41 -27.58 20.90
C LYS A 83 9.03 -27.26 21.50
N THR A 84 8.59 -28.14 22.40
CA THR A 84 7.46 -27.88 23.31
C THR A 84 7.98 -27.37 24.65
N ILE A 85 7.42 -26.26 25.13
CA ILE A 85 7.73 -25.66 26.43
C ILE A 85 6.53 -25.89 27.35
N ARG A 86 6.76 -26.50 28.51
CA ARG A 86 5.75 -26.67 29.57
C ARG A 86 5.93 -25.53 30.57
N VAL A 87 5.11 -24.49 30.44
CA VAL A 87 5.18 -23.28 31.27
C VAL A 87 4.32 -23.42 32.53
N HIS A 88 3.12 -23.99 32.39
CA HIS A 88 2.14 -24.13 33.47
C HIS A 88 1.40 -25.49 33.36
N PRO A 89 0.85 -26.07 34.44
CA PRO A 89 0.12 -27.34 34.36
C PRO A 89 -1.10 -27.34 33.41
N SER A 90 -1.72 -26.18 33.18
CA SER A 90 -2.95 -26.06 32.37
C SER A 90 -2.73 -25.85 30.87
N TYR A 91 -1.54 -25.44 30.42
CA TYR A 91 -1.24 -25.27 29.00
C TYR A 91 0.26 -25.45 28.68
N ARG A 92 0.57 -25.60 27.41
CA ARG A 92 1.95 -25.67 26.89
C ARG A 92 2.10 -24.76 25.66
N ILE A 93 3.34 -24.44 25.31
CA ILE A 93 3.67 -23.70 24.09
C ILE A 93 4.43 -24.63 23.15
N ARG A 94 4.00 -24.74 21.89
CA ARG A 94 4.75 -25.42 20.83
C ARG A 94 5.26 -24.41 19.84
N LYS A 95 6.57 -24.42 19.62
CA LYS A 95 7.20 -23.64 18.55
C LYS A 95 6.84 -24.25 17.20
N VAL A 96 6.53 -23.41 16.22
CA VAL A 96 6.26 -23.85 14.85
C VAL A 96 6.67 -22.76 13.87
N ARG A 97 7.20 -23.15 12.72
CA ARG A 97 7.29 -22.27 11.56
C ARG A 97 6.54 -22.88 10.41
N TYR A 98 5.85 -22.06 9.64
CA TYR A 98 5.08 -22.52 8.48
C TYR A 98 5.40 -21.71 7.24
N GLU A 99 5.33 -22.34 6.07
CA GLU A 99 5.53 -21.66 4.79
C GLU A 99 4.30 -20.80 4.47
N GLY A 100 4.41 -19.50 4.76
CA GLY A 100 3.32 -18.53 4.55
C GLY A 100 3.17 -18.13 3.09
N TYR A 101 4.30 -17.94 2.41
CA TYR A 101 4.40 -17.73 0.97
C TYR A 101 5.49 -18.65 0.43
N PRO A 102 5.42 -19.16 -0.82
CA PRO A 102 6.48 -20.02 -1.36
C PRO A 102 7.90 -19.47 -1.14
N GLY A 103 8.69 -20.17 -0.32
CA GLY A 103 10.05 -19.79 0.09
C GLY A 103 10.16 -18.89 1.33
N MET A 104 9.06 -18.32 1.84
CA MET A 104 9.04 -17.49 3.05
C MET A 104 8.33 -18.20 4.20
N TRP A 105 9.09 -18.53 5.23
CA TRP A 105 8.66 -19.17 6.46
C TRP A 105 8.35 -18.14 7.53
N ILE A 106 7.23 -18.36 8.22
CA ILE A 106 6.69 -17.49 9.26
C ILE A 106 6.79 -18.22 10.61
N PRO A 107 7.58 -17.73 11.56
CA PRO A 107 7.62 -18.22 12.93
C PRO A 107 6.28 -18.00 13.64
N ALA A 108 5.89 -18.93 14.50
CA ALA A 108 4.70 -18.82 15.32
C ALA A 108 4.82 -19.66 16.61
N LEU A 109 3.94 -19.36 17.56
CA LEU A 109 3.83 -20.05 18.84
C LEU A 109 2.39 -20.55 19.00
N LEU A 110 2.23 -21.86 19.19
CA LEU A 110 0.93 -22.47 19.48
C LEU A 110 0.79 -22.69 20.98
N TYR A 111 -0.13 -21.97 21.62
CA TYR A 111 -0.50 -22.14 23.01
C TYR A 111 -1.66 -23.13 23.08
N GLU A 112 -1.44 -24.27 23.73
CA GLU A 112 -2.38 -25.39 23.75
C GLU A 112 -2.76 -25.75 25.20
N PRO A 113 -4.06 -25.84 25.53
CA PRO A 113 -4.51 -26.39 26.79
C PRO A 113 -4.03 -27.84 26.97
N THR A 114 -3.58 -28.23 28.17
CA THR A 114 -3.12 -29.61 28.43
C THR A 114 -4.26 -30.60 28.54
N LYS A 115 -5.47 -30.14 28.89
CA LYS A 115 -6.67 -30.96 29.07
C LYS A 115 -7.78 -30.47 28.14
N LEU A 116 -8.05 -31.20 27.06
CA LEU A 116 -9.14 -30.94 26.13
C LEU A 116 -10.08 -32.15 26.03
N ARG A 117 -11.35 -31.96 26.42
CA ARG A 117 -12.42 -32.97 26.30
C ARG A 117 -13.16 -32.80 24.98
N GLY A 118 -12.48 -33.04 23.86
CA GLY A 118 -13.08 -32.95 22.51
C GLY A 118 -12.54 -31.82 21.66
N LYS A 119 -13.34 -31.33 20.70
CA LYS A 119 -13.00 -30.16 19.90
C LYS A 119 -13.03 -28.90 20.75
N ALA A 120 -12.12 -27.97 20.50
CA ALA A 120 -11.89 -26.76 21.26
C ALA A 120 -11.94 -25.55 20.33
N PRO A 121 -12.47 -24.40 20.81
CA PRO A 121 -12.37 -23.16 20.06
C PRO A 121 -10.91 -22.82 19.76
N VAL A 122 -10.70 -22.14 18.64
CA VAL A 122 -9.37 -21.75 18.20
C VAL A 122 -9.30 -20.26 17.95
N VAL A 123 -8.15 -19.65 18.24
CA VAL A 123 -7.94 -18.21 18.07
C VAL A 123 -6.65 -17.94 17.30
N LEU A 124 -6.78 -17.33 16.13
CA LEU A 124 -5.64 -16.81 15.37
C LEU A 124 -5.28 -15.42 15.91
N ASN A 125 -4.02 -15.24 16.29
CA ASN A 125 -3.51 -14.05 16.96
C ASN A 125 -2.40 -13.40 16.11
N PRO A 126 -2.74 -12.75 14.98
CA PRO A 126 -1.78 -12.00 14.18
C PRO A 126 -1.23 -10.79 14.95
N ASN A 127 -0.04 -10.35 14.55
CA ASN A 127 0.71 -9.31 15.24
C ASN A 127 0.91 -8.06 14.39
N GLY A 128 1.01 -6.89 15.05
CA GLY A 128 1.36 -5.62 14.41
C GLY A 128 2.81 -5.19 14.65
N HIS A 129 3.11 -3.93 14.31
CA HIS A 129 4.43 -3.29 14.30
C HIS A 129 5.07 -3.08 15.68
N HIS A 130 5.39 -4.17 16.38
CA HIS A 130 6.19 -4.13 17.58
C HIS A 130 7.49 -4.93 17.38
N ALA A 131 8.65 -4.35 17.70
CA ALA A 131 9.95 -4.91 17.36
C ALA A 131 10.18 -6.33 17.89
N GLY A 132 9.80 -6.63 19.14
CA GLY A 132 9.83 -7.98 19.72
C GLY A 132 8.79 -8.96 19.15
N GLY A 133 7.95 -8.54 18.20
CA GLY A 133 7.12 -9.46 17.44
C GLY A 133 6.18 -10.27 18.32
N LYS A 134 6.07 -11.57 18.09
CA LYS A 134 5.21 -12.50 18.86
C LYS A 134 5.60 -12.67 20.32
N THR A 135 6.78 -12.20 20.75
CA THR A 135 7.30 -12.42 22.11
C THR A 135 6.89 -11.32 23.10
N MET A 136 6.23 -10.25 22.65
CA MET A 136 5.83 -9.16 23.54
C MET A 136 4.86 -9.61 24.64
N ASP A 137 5.05 -9.08 25.85
CA ASP A 137 4.31 -9.45 27.06
C ASP A 137 2.80 -9.41 26.87
N TYR A 138 2.24 -8.34 26.29
CA TYR A 138 0.79 -8.24 26.08
C TYR A 138 0.24 -9.29 25.10
N LYS A 139 1.06 -9.77 24.15
CA LYS A 139 0.70 -10.84 23.20
C LYS A 139 0.77 -12.20 23.87
N GLN A 140 1.79 -12.43 24.71
CA GLN A 140 1.89 -13.61 25.56
C GLN A 140 0.71 -13.67 26.53
N ALA A 141 0.45 -12.59 27.28
CA ALA A 141 -0.67 -12.45 28.22
C ALA A 141 -2.00 -12.85 27.59
N ARG A 142 -2.27 -12.35 26.36
CA ARG A 142 -3.44 -12.71 25.58
C ARG A 142 -3.50 -14.22 25.31
N CYS A 143 -2.45 -14.81 24.75
CA CYS A 143 -2.45 -16.22 24.37
C CYS A 143 -2.46 -17.18 25.56
N ILE A 144 -1.80 -16.81 26.67
CA ILE A 144 -1.84 -17.53 27.95
C ILE A 144 -3.27 -17.58 28.47
N ASN A 145 -3.96 -16.44 28.52
CA ASN A 145 -5.34 -16.36 28.99
C ASN A 145 -6.31 -17.17 28.12
N LEU A 146 -6.13 -17.15 26.80
CA LEU A 146 -6.93 -17.96 25.87
C LEU A 146 -6.71 -19.46 26.13
N ALA A 147 -5.46 -19.89 26.30
CA ALA A 147 -5.14 -21.29 26.58
C ALA A 147 -5.66 -21.76 27.95
N LYS A 148 -5.57 -20.92 28.98
CA LYS A 148 -6.15 -21.23 30.30
C LYS A 148 -7.67 -21.37 30.29
N ARG A 149 -8.35 -20.74 29.33
CA ARG A 149 -9.81 -20.86 29.08
C ARG A 149 -10.19 -22.03 28.17
N GLY A 150 -9.24 -22.90 27.83
CA GLY A 150 -9.52 -24.09 27.02
C GLY A 150 -9.53 -23.82 25.51
N MET A 151 -9.06 -22.67 25.05
CA MET A 151 -8.94 -22.34 23.62
C MET A 151 -7.53 -22.62 23.10
N ILE A 152 -7.40 -23.02 21.83
CA ILE A 152 -6.09 -23.18 21.18
C ILE A 152 -5.73 -21.85 20.51
N ALA A 153 -4.61 -21.24 20.90
CA ALA A 153 -4.21 -19.93 20.38
C ALA A 153 -2.92 -20.01 19.56
N LEU A 154 -2.97 -19.61 18.28
CA LEU A 154 -1.80 -19.49 17.42
C LEU A 154 -1.36 -18.04 17.29
N ASN A 155 -0.19 -17.71 17.84
CA ASN A 155 0.44 -16.39 17.82
C ASN A 155 1.48 -16.33 16.70
N THR A 156 1.19 -15.62 15.61
CA THR A 156 2.03 -15.62 14.40
C THR A 156 2.94 -14.40 14.33
N GLU A 157 4.17 -14.57 13.86
CA GLU A 157 5.07 -13.43 13.62
C GLU A 157 4.50 -12.50 12.54
N PHE A 158 4.81 -11.21 12.65
CA PHE A 158 4.52 -10.24 11.61
C PHE A 158 5.78 -10.01 10.77
N ILE A 159 5.63 -9.95 9.45
CA ILE A 159 6.74 -9.65 8.54
C ILE A 159 7.36 -8.33 8.99
N GLY A 160 8.69 -8.25 9.01
CA GLY A 160 9.42 -7.08 9.48
C GLY A 160 9.66 -7.02 11.00
N MET A 161 9.11 -7.93 11.79
CA MET A 161 9.26 -7.94 13.25
C MET A 161 10.09 -9.12 13.75
N CYS A 162 10.83 -8.93 14.85
CA CYS A 162 11.64 -9.95 15.53
C CYS A 162 12.45 -10.83 14.55
N GLU A 163 12.15 -12.12 14.45
CA GLU A 163 12.82 -13.08 13.57
C GLU A 163 12.73 -12.69 12.07
N LEU A 164 11.69 -11.96 11.67
CA LEU A 164 11.47 -11.48 10.28
C LEU A 164 11.95 -10.04 10.04
N SER A 165 12.82 -9.51 10.91
CA SER A 165 13.31 -8.12 10.86
C SER A 165 14.02 -7.70 9.57
N ALA A 166 14.43 -8.64 8.72
CA ALA A 166 15.04 -8.34 7.42
C ALA A 166 14.12 -7.50 6.52
N ASP A 167 12.79 -7.59 6.68
CA ASP A 167 11.78 -6.86 5.93
C ASP A 167 11.02 -5.82 6.78
N ARG A 168 11.73 -5.11 7.68
CA ARG A 168 11.17 -4.02 8.51
C ARG A 168 10.48 -2.91 7.71
N ASP A 169 10.96 -2.65 6.50
CA ASP A 169 10.38 -1.65 5.59
C ASP A 169 9.31 -2.33 4.71
N HIS A 170 8.05 -2.15 5.08
CA HIS A 170 6.92 -2.72 4.33
C HIS A 170 6.69 -2.05 2.98
N GLN A 171 7.28 -0.89 2.74
CA GLN A 171 7.22 -0.24 1.42
C GLN A 171 7.96 -1.06 0.35
N ARG A 172 8.80 -2.02 0.77
CA ARG A 172 9.45 -2.97 -0.13
C ARG A 172 8.48 -3.82 -0.94
N ILE A 173 7.21 -3.96 -0.55
CA ILE A 173 6.24 -4.67 -1.38
C ILE A 173 6.09 -4.03 -2.77
N GLY A 174 6.37 -2.72 -2.91
CA GLY A 174 6.39 -2.02 -4.19
C GLY A 174 7.32 -2.65 -5.23
N HIS A 175 8.40 -3.33 -4.81
CA HIS A 175 9.33 -4.02 -5.71
C HIS A 175 8.69 -5.23 -6.41
N LEU A 176 7.77 -5.93 -5.72
CA LEU A 176 6.94 -6.97 -6.32
C LEU A 176 5.86 -6.35 -7.22
N ASP A 177 5.24 -5.25 -6.75
CA ASP A 177 4.21 -4.55 -7.53
C ASP A 177 4.75 -4.10 -8.89
N LEU A 178 5.97 -3.54 -8.93
CA LEU A 178 6.68 -3.19 -10.17
C LEU A 178 6.78 -4.37 -11.16
N CYS A 179 6.97 -5.60 -10.64
CA CYS A 179 7.03 -6.83 -11.42
C CYS A 179 5.65 -7.36 -11.86
N GLY A 180 4.56 -6.73 -11.42
CA GLY A 180 3.19 -7.14 -11.73
C GLY A 180 2.68 -8.28 -10.86
N VAL A 181 3.27 -8.46 -9.67
CA VAL A 181 2.81 -9.38 -8.63
C VAL A 181 2.42 -8.53 -7.43
N ALA A 182 1.20 -8.64 -6.94
CA ALA A 182 0.76 -7.92 -5.75
C ALA A 182 1.63 -8.28 -4.56
N GLY A 183 2.46 -7.34 -4.09
CA GLY A 183 3.35 -7.59 -2.96
C GLY A 183 2.59 -7.86 -1.66
N VAL A 184 1.38 -7.28 -1.52
CA VAL A 184 0.45 -7.58 -0.41
C VAL A 184 0.06 -9.07 -0.35
N SER A 185 0.21 -9.83 -1.44
CA SER A 185 -0.05 -11.28 -1.47
C SER A 185 0.81 -12.07 -0.48
N VAL A 186 2.01 -11.59 -0.16
CA VAL A 186 2.93 -12.24 0.78
C VAL A 186 2.34 -12.20 2.18
N PHE A 187 1.83 -11.04 2.61
CA PHE A 187 1.10 -10.89 3.86
C PHE A 187 -0.21 -11.69 3.85
N TYR A 188 -0.99 -11.60 2.76
CA TYR A 188 -2.27 -12.31 2.66
C TYR A 188 -2.13 -13.82 2.78
N LEU A 189 -1.17 -14.41 2.06
CA LEU A 189 -0.92 -15.85 2.13
C LEU A 189 -0.33 -16.25 3.50
N ALA A 190 0.52 -15.43 4.11
CA ALA A 190 1.02 -15.67 5.47
C ALA A 190 -0.12 -15.74 6.51
N MET A 191 -1.10 -14.83 6.44
CA MET A 191 -2.30 -14.87 7.28
C MET A 191 -3.13 -16.12 7.03
N LYS A 192 -3.47 -16.37 5.75
CA LYS A 192 -4.28 -17.52 5.35
C LYS A 192 -3.66 -18.85 5.78
N ARG A 193 -2.34 -18.99 5.65
CA ARG A 193 -1.61 -20.19 6.07
C ARG A 193 -1.53 -20.37 7.58
N GLY A 194 -1.49 -19.27 8.34
CA GLY A 194 -1.68 -19.31 9.78
C GLY A 194 -3.04 -19.90 10.15
N LEU A 195 -4.11 -19.47 9.47
CA LEU A 195 -5.46 -20.02 9.65
C LEU A 195 -5.54 -21.51 9.25
N ASP A 196 -4.97 -21.87 8.09
CA ASP A 196 -4.94 -23.26 7.63
C ASP A 196 -4.18 -24.17 8.62
N LEU A 197 -3.06 -23.70 9.17
CA LEU A 197 -2.30 -24.41 10.21
C LEU A 197 -3.12 -24.59 11.49
N LEU A 198 -3.76 -23.53 11.96
CA LEU A 198 -4.57 -23.55 13.18
C LEU A 198 -5.72 -24.57 13.05
N LEU A 199 -6.46 -24.53 11.94
CA LEU A 199 -7.58 -25.44 11.68
C LEU A 199 -7.15 -26.88 11.40
N SER A 200 -5.89 -27.11 11.02
CA SER A 200 -5.34 -28.46 10.88
C SER A 200 -5.13 -29.16 12.23
N HIS A 201 -5.18 -28.44 13.35
CA HIS A 201 -4.99 -29.04 14.67
C HIS A 201 -6.10 -30.09 14.95
N PRO A 202 -5.77 -31.31 15.40
CA PRO A 202 -6.77 -32.40 15.54
C PRO A 202 -7.94 -32.06 16.46
N LYS A 203 -7.71 -31.18 17.45
CA LYS A 203 -8.72 -30.70 18.39
C LYS A 203 -9.33 -29.34 18.01
N ALA A 204 -8.96 -28.74 16.87
CA ALA A 204 -9.60 -27.50 16.43
C ALA A 204 -11.08 -27.75 16.09
N ASP A 205 -11.93 -26.87 16.59
CA ASP A 205 -13.33 -26.75 16.22
C ASP A 205 -13.48 -25.75 15.06
N PRO A 206 -13.88 -26.19 13.86
CA PRO A 206 -14.02 -25.30 12.71
C PRO A 206 -15.20 -24.34 12.81
N ASP A 207 -16.14 -24.55 13.74
CA ASP A 207 -17.30 -23.68 13.93
C ASP A 207 -17.06 -22.59 14.99
N ARG A 208 -15.98 -22.72 15.77
CA ARG A 208 -15.58 -21.79 16.85
C ARG A 208 -14.18 -21.24 16.61
N VAL A 209 -14.07 -20.30 15.66
CA VAL A 209 -12.80 -19.78 15.13
C VAL A 209 -12.77 -18.26 15.27
N ALA A 210 -11.99 -17.77 16.23
CA ALA A 210 -11.78 -16.34 16.42
C ALA A 210 -10.50 -15.84 15.76
N MET A 211 -10.49 -14.57 15.37
CA MET A 211 -9.27 -13.86 14.98
C MET A 211 -9.20 -12.50 15.67
N THR A 212 -8.05 -12.17 16.25
CA THR A 212 -7.84 -10.90 16.95
C THR A 212 -6.38 -10.43 16.93
N GLY A 213 -6.19 -9.12 16.76
CA GLY A 213 -4.88 -8.50 16.79
C GLY A 213 -4.95 -6.97 16.87
N LEU A 214 -3.84 -6.35 17.28
CA LEU A 214 -3.68 -4.91 17.42
C LEU A 214 -2.96 -4.31 16.20
N SER A 215 -3.40 -3.13 15.74
CA SER A 215 -2.69 -2.34 14.71
C SER A 215 -2.54 -3.11 13.41
N GLY A 216 -1.32 -3.39 12.93
CA GLY A 216 -1.09 -4.33 11.83
C GLY A 216 -1.76 -5.71 12.04
N GLY A 217 -1.89 -6.19 13.29
CA GLY A 217 -2.68 -7.39 13.62
C GLY A 217 -4.20 -7.18 13.49
N GLY A 218 -4.68 -5.97 13.76
CA GLY A 218 -6.08 -5.59 13.55
C GLY A 218 -6.42 -5.45 12.07
N TRP A 219 -5.51 -4.89 11.27
CA TRP A 219 -5.59 -4.88 9.81
C TRP A 219 -5.67 -6.31 9.26
N GLN A 220 -4.78 -7.20 9.70
CA GLN A 220 -4.79 -8.62 9.31
C GLN A 220 -6.13 -9.28 9.66
N THR A 221 -6.63 -9.02 10.87
CA THR A 221 -7.93 -9.52 11.35
C THR A 221 -9.05 -9.05 10.44
N ALA A 222 -9.07 -7.76 10.08
CA ALA A 222 -10.09 -7.20 9.22
C ALA A 222 -10.04 -7.76 7.79
N VAL A 223 -8.85 -7.83 7.19
CA VAL A 223 -8.68 -8.30 5.82
C VAL A 223 -9.00 -9.78 5.68
N LEU A 224 -8.41 -10.64 6.52
CA LEU A 224 -8.64 -12.08 6.39
C LEU A 224 -10.09 -12.42 6.72
N SER A 225 -10.68 -11.82 7.76
CA SER A 225 -12.08 -12.08 8.12
C SER A 225 -13.05 -11.62 7.04
N ALA A 226 -12.77 -10.53 6.33
CA ALA A 226 -13.60 -10.08 5.20
C ALA A 226 -13.64 -11.12 4.07
N ILE A 227 -12.56 -11.87 3.86
CA ILE A 227 -12.34 -12.73 2.69
C ILE A 227 -12.53 -14.22 2.99
N ASP A 228 -12.10 -14.70 4.16
CA ASP A 228 -12.13 -16.11 4.56
C ASP A 228 -13.21 -16.31 5.65
N GLU A 229 -14.32 -16.92 5.25
CA GLU A 229 -15.51 -17.08 6.07
C GLU A 229 -15.37 -18.18 7.15
N ARG A 230 -14.25 -18.91 7.18
CA ARG A 230 -13.95 -19.87 8.26
C ARG A 230 -13.66 -19.19 9.60
N ILE A 231 -13.42 -17.87 9.60
CA ILE A 231 -13.34 -17.09 10.84
C ILE A 231 -14.78 -16.76 11.24
N THR A 232 -15.24 -17.32 12.36
CA THR A 232 -16.62 -17.21 12.84
C THR A 232 -16.81 -16.08 13.86
N THR A 233 -15.74 -15.61 14.51
CA THR A 233 -15.78 -14.51 15.49
C THR A 233 -14.64 -13.51 15.26
N ILE A 234 -14.95 -12.21 15.15
CA ILE A 234 -14.03 -11.21 14.56
C ILE A 234 -13.77 -10.06 15.53
N ILE A 235 -12.51 -9.87 15.96
CA ILE A 235 -12.15 -8.82 16.94
C ILE A 235 -10.93 -8.00 16.48
N PRO A 236 -11.06 -7.11 15.48
CA PRO A 236 -9.98 -6.22 15.09
C PRO A 236 -9.80 -5.11 16.14
N VAL A 237 -8.56 -4.89 16.58
CA VAL A 237 -8.22 -3.84 17.56
C VAL A 237 -7.37 -2.76 16.90
N ALA A 238 -7.88 -1.53 16.85
CA ALA A 238 -7.22 -0.36 16.27
C ALA A 238 -6.49 -0.67 14.95
N GLY A 239 -7.19 -1.33 14.01
CA GLY A 239 -6.56 -1.97 12.86
C GLY A 239 -6.80 -1.32 11.51
N HIS A 240 -7.89 -0.60 11.34
CA HIS A 240 -8.27 -0.08 10.03
C HIS A 240 -9.22 1.11 10.09
N SER A 241 -9.23 1.89 9.01
CA SER A 241 -10.26 2.86 8.69
C SER A 241 -10.41 2.98 7.17
N PRO A 242 -11.54 3.49 6.65
CA PRO A 242 -11.73 3.67 5.22
C PRO A 242 -10.78 4.71 4.65
N VAL A 243 -10.36 4.51 3.41
CA VAL A 243 -9.42 5.36 2.68
C VAL A 243 -9.96 6.78 2.57
N TRP A 244 -11.27 6.95 2.36
CA TRP A 244 -11.90 8.29 2.33
C TRP A 244 -11.72 9.08 3.65
N GLN A 245 -11.56 8.41 4.80
CA GLN A 245 -11.20 9.05 6.05
C GLN A 245 -9.71 9.40 6.09
N ARG A 246 -8.85 8.45 5.70
CA ARG A 246 -7.37 8.54 5.81
C ARG A 246 -6.79 9.74 5.09
N VAL A 247 -7.42 10.16 3.99
CA VAL A 247 -7.05 11.39 3.26
C VAL A 247 -6.98 12.62 4.17
N ASN A 248 -7.74 12.65 5.26
CA ASN A 248 -7.77 13.77 6.20
C ASN A 248 -6.92 13.55 7.46
N CYS A 249 -6.19 12.44 7.57
CA CYS A 249 -5.36 12.12 8.72
C CYS A 249 -4.20 11.22 8.29
N THR A 250 -3.02 11.81 8.07
CA THR A 250 -1.83 11.10 7.60
C THR A 250 -1.46 9.91 8.48
N GLY A 251 -1.63 10.03 9.80
CA GLY A 251 -1.35 8.95 10.76
C GLY A 251 -2.24 7.72 10.57
N ASP A 252 -3.41 7.86 9.95
CA ASP A 252 -4.30 6.74 9.65
C ASP A 252 -4.01 6.10 8.27
N ILE A 253 -3.10 6.67 7.45
CA ILE A 253 -2.79 6.13 6.11
C ILE A 253 -2.12 4.76 6.25
N GLY A 254 -1.10 4.65 7.10
CA GLY A 254 -0.35 3.42 7.31
C GLY A 254 0.61 3.09 6.16
N ASP A 255 1.08 1.85 6.12
CA ASP A 255 2.04 1.36 5.14
C ASP A 255 1.37 0.77 3.88
N LEU A 256 2.18 0.35 2.91
CA LEU A 256 1.73 -0.20 1.62
C LEU A 256 0.89 -1.48 1.76
N GLU A 257 1.10 -2.33 2.79
CA GLU A 257 0.23 -3.49 3.02
C GLU A 257 -1.21 -3.09 3.36
N GLN A 258 -1.39 -1.91 3.97
CA GLN A 258 -2.69 -1.34 4.31
C GLN A 258 -3.29 -0.48 3.18
N ASN A 259 -2.50 -0.21 2.14
CA ASN A 259 -2.89 0.57 0.97
C ASN A 259 -2.56 -0.18 -0.34
N PRO A 260 -3.06 -1.43 -0.51
CA PRO A 260 -2.74 -2.19 -1.70
C PRO A 260 -3.31 -1.50 -2.95
N VAL A 261 -2.52 -1.56 -4.03
CA VAL A 261 -2.90 -1.00 -5.33
C VAL A 261 -4.26 -1.54 -5.77
N ASP A 262 -5.13 -0.66 -6.27
CA ASP A 262 -6.47 -0.95 -6.77
C ASP A 262 -7.51 -1.44 -5.73
N LEU A 263 -7.23 -1.44 -4.41
CA LEU A 263 -8.18 -1.89 -3.38
C LEU A 263 -9.58 -1.25 -3.54
N CYS A 264 -9.64 0.07 -3.64
CA CYS A 264 -10.89 0.82 -3.73
C CYS A 264 -11.57 0.74 -5.10
N THR A 265 -11.00 0.03 -6.08
CA THR A 265 -11.72 -0.37 -7.30
C THR A 265 -12.65 -1.57 -7.07
N VAL A 266 -12.46 -2.26 -5.93
CA VAL A 266 -13.27 -3.39 -5.49
C VAL A 266 -14.09 -3.02 -4.25
N ALA A 267 -13.42 -2.55 -3.19
CA ALA A 267 -14.04 -2.21 -1.91
C ALA A 267 -13.10 -1.34 -1.06
N ASP A 268 -13.66 -0.46 -0.23
CA ASP A 268 -12.93 0.25 0.84
C ASP A 268 -13.12 -0.49 2.19
N TYR A 269 -12.40 -0.09 3.25
CA TYR A 269 -12.39 -0.80 4.53
C TYR A 269 -13.73 -0.81 5.28
N ASP A 270 -14.62 0.14 5.01
CA ASP A 270 -16.01 0.10 5.48
C ASP A 270 -16.78 -1.07 4.83
N GLN A 271 -16.62 -1.24 3.51
CA GLN A 271 -17.17 -2.39 2.79
C GLN A 271 -16.53 -3.71 3.22
N LEU A 272 -15.21 -3.77 3.45
CA LEU A 272 -14.56 -4.97 4.00
C LEU A 272 -15.15 -5.32 5.38
N THR A 273 -15.38 -4.32 6.23
CA THR A 273 -16.00 -4.54 7.55
C THR A 273 -17.46 -4.99 7.42
N ALA A 274 -18.19 -4.49 6.42
CA ALA A 274 -19.53 -4.97 6.14
C ALA A 274 -19.55 -6.47 5.77
N LEU A 275 -18.52 -6.98 5.08
CA LEU A 275 -18.38 -8.41 4.75
C LEU A 275 -18.20 -9.32 5.99
N PHE A 276 -18.09 -8.76 7.19
CA PHE A 276 -18.13 -9.56 8.43
C PHE A 276 -19.53 -10.11 8.66
N ALA A 277 -20.56 -9.34 8.32
CA ALA A 277 -21.94 -9.68 8.62
C ALA A 277 -22.38 -11.00 7.96
N PRO A 278 -23.15 -11.84 8.68
CA PRO A 278 -23.74 -11.60 10.01
C PRO A 278 -22.89 -12.10 11.20
N ARG A 279 -21.59 -12.39 11.02
CA ARG A 279 -20.76 -13.06 12.04
C ARG A 279 -20.50 -12.17 13.26
N PRO A 280 -20.51 -12.74 14.48
CA PRO A 280 -20.22 -12.00 15.71
C PRO A 280 -18.90 -11.22 15.60
N THR A 281 -19.00 -9.91 15.84
CA THR A 281 -17.89 -8.98 15.67
C THR A 281 -17.85 -7.95 16.81
N LEU A 282 -16.67 -7.79 17.40
CA LEU A 282 -16.37 -6.75 18.38
C LEU A 282 -15.29 -5.81 17.84
N MET A 283 -15.65 -4.57 17.56
CA MET A 283 -14.72 -3.53 17.12
C MET A 283 -14.11 -2.82 18.33
N ILE A 284 -12.80 -2.93 18.54
CA ILE A 284 -12.12 -2.25 19.65
C ILE A 284 -11.25 -1.12 19.10
N TYR A 285 -11.44 0.10 19.60
CA TYR A 285 -10.60 1.25 19.29
C TYR A 285 -10.23 2.05 20.54
N ASN A 286 -9.12 2.76 20.49
CA ASN A 286 -8.59 3.50 21.63
C ASN A 286 -9.02 4.98 21.60
N LEU A 287 -9.45 5.52 22.75
CA LEU A 287 -9.94 6.90 22.88
C LEU A 287 -8.87 7.96 22.51
N ARG A 288 -7.66 7.76 23.02
CA ARG A 288 -6.52 8.68 22.93
C ARG A 288 -5.37 8.05 22.14
N ASP A 289 -5.69 7.24 21.14
CA ASP A 289 -4.69 6.59 20.31
C ASP A 289 -3.65 7.60 19.80
N ASP A 290 -2.42 7.41 20.23
CA ASP A 290 -1.25 8.23 19.97
C ASP A 290 -0.48 7.79 18.72
N CYS A 291 -0.94 6.72 18.06
CA CYS A 291 -0.46 6.25 16.78
C CYS A 291 -1.46 6.53 15.65
N CYS A 292 -2.63 5.86 15.67
CA CYS A 292 -3.59 5.84 14.56
C CYS A 292 -5.00 5.38 14.98
N PHE A 293 -6.01 5.54 14.12
CA PHE A 293 -7.34 4.94 14.29
C PHE A 293 -8.11 5.29 15.57
N ARG A 294 -8.01 6.55 16.06
CA ARG A 294 -8.78 7.00 17.23
C ARG A 294 -10.27 6.69 17.12
N SER A 295 -10.85 6.18 18.21
CA SER A 295 -12.25 5.76 18.31
C SER A 295 -13.24 6.78 17.74
N ARG A 296 -13.06 8.07 18.02
CA ARG A 296 -13.94 9.15 17.52
C ARG A 296 -14.05 9.17 15.99
N ARG A 297 -12.95 8.88 15.29
CA ARG A 297 -12.94 8.84 13.82
C ARG A 297 -13.53 7.52 13.31
N THR A 298 -13.06 6.40 13.86
CA THR A 298 -13.44 5.05 13.41
C THR A 298 -14.87 4.66 13.76
N TYR A 299 -15.44 5.19 14.84
CA TYR A 299 -16.87 5.07 15.12
C TYR A 299 -17.72 5.64 13.99
N ARG A 300 -17.32 6.80 13.45
CA ARG A 300 -18.07 7.50 12.39
C ARG A 300 -17.85 6.90 11.01
N SER A 301 -16.67 6.36 10.74
CA SER A 301 -16.28 5.89 9.41
C SER A 301 -16.43 4.38 9.23
N VAL A 302 -16.39 3.59 10.30
CA VAL A 302 -16.48 2.12 10.25
C VAL A 302 -17.77 1.63 10.90
N TYR A 303 -17.92 1.85 12.21
CA TYR A 303 -19.03 1.24 12.95
C TYR A 303 -20.39 1.75 12.50
N ARG A 304 -20.60 3.07 12.49
CA ARG A 304 -21.88 3.67 12.13
C ARG A 304 -22.33 3.32 10.68
N PRO A 305 -21.45 3.33 9.66
CA PRO A 305 -21.84 2.92 8.30
C PRO A 305 -22.15 1.42 8.15
N VAL A 306 -21.53 0.55 8.96
CA VAL A 306 -21.69 -0.91 8.84
C VAL A 306 -22.88 -1.45 9.64
N LYS A 307 -23.24 -0.82 10.77
CA LYS A 307 -24.35 -1.26 11.62
C LYS A 307 -25.66 -1.54 10.85
N PRO A 308 -26.09 -0.70 9.87
CA PRO A 308 -27.29 -0.98 9.08
C PRO A 308 -27.24 -2.29 8.28
N VAL A 309 -26.06 -2.80 7.93
CA VAL A 309 -25.93 -4.11 7.26
C VAL A 309 -26.32 -5.24 8.20
N TYR A 310 -25.85 -5.21 9.45
CA TYR A 310 -26.23 -6.17 10.46
C TYR A 310 -27.72 -6.08 10.80
N GLU A 311 -28.27 -4.86 10.90
CA GLU A 311 -29.72 -4.64 11.09
C GLU A 311 -30.54 -5.23 9.93
N ALA A 312 -30.11 -4.98 8.68
CA ALA A 312 -30.79 -5.50 7.49
C ALA A 312 -30.77 -7.04 7.37
N LEU A 313 -29.83 -7.69 8.05
CA LEU A 313 -29.69 -9.15 8.12
C LEU A 313 -30.29 -9.76 9.39
N GLY A 314 -30.93 -8.95 10.25
CA GLY A 314 -31.49 -9.43 11.52
C GLY A 314 -30.45 -9.82 12.56
N ALA A 315 -29.22 -9.32 12.43
CA ALA A 315 -28.06 -9.68 13.26
C ALA A 315 -27.51 -8.46 14.04
N SER A 316 -28.34 -7.49 14.40
CA SER A 316 -27.89 -6.24 15.05
C SER A 316 -27.08 -6.49 16.33
N ASP A 317 -27.45 -7.52 17.10
CA ASP A 317 -26.77 -7.86 18.36
C ASP A 317 -25.41 -8.55 18.16
N GLN A 318 -25.06 -8.87 16.91
CA GLN A 318 -23.78 -9.50 16.53
C GLN A 318 -22.69 -8.48 16.19
N PHE A 319 -22.96 -7.16 16.27
CA PHE A 319 -21.99 -6.12 15.94
C PHE A 319 -21.83 -5.11 17.08
N ALA A 320 -20.76 -5.25 17.85
CA ALA A 320 -20.46 -4.41 18.99
C ALA A 320 -19.28 -3.46 18.72
N PHE A 321 -19.26 -2.34 19.45
CA PHE A 321 -18.15 -1.38 19.48
C PHE A 321 -17.73 -1.11 20.91
N TYR A 322 -16.44 -1.17 21.15
CA TYR A 322 -15.84 -0.82 22.42
C TYR A 322 -14.77 0.26 22.26
N GLU A 323 -14.83 1.26 23.13
CA GLU A 323 -13.84 2.33 23.22
C GLU A 323 -12.96 2.09 24.45
N ASN A 324 -11.71 1.69 24.22
CA ASN A 324 -10.70 1.55 25.27
C ASN A 324 -10.34 2.91 25.85
N ARG A 325 -10.40 3.01 27.18
CA ARG A 325 -10.13 4.23 27.94
C ARG A 325 -8.94 4.11 28.89
N GLU A 326 -8.46 2.90 29.15
CA GLU A 326 -7.42 2.62 30.13
C GLU A 326 -6.28 1.78 29.53
N PRO A 327 -5.13 2.39 29.24
CA PRO A 327 -4.83 3.83 29.23
C PRO A 327 -5.50 4.61 28.08
N GLY A 328 -6.15 3.91 27.16
CA GLY A 328 -6.77 4.49 25.96
C GLY A 328 -5.76 4.98 24.90
N THR A 329 -4.47 4.69 25.04
CA THR A 329 -3.42 4.91 24.02
C THR A 329 -3.37 3.76 23.02
N HIS A 330 -2.41 3.73 22.09
CA HIS A 330 -2.28 2.63 21.12
C HIS A 330 -1.86 1.29 21.75
N ASN A 331 -2.82 0.55 22.32
CA ASN A 331 -2.52 -0.66 23.11
C ASN A 331 -3.57 -1.78 22.93
N TYR A 332 -3.22 -2.96 23.44
CA TYR A 332 -4.13 -4.10 23.63
C TYR A 332 -3.89 -4.69 25.04
N GLU A 333 -4.06 -3.82 26.03
CA GLU A 333 -3.85 -4.11 27.44
C GLU A 333 -5.11 -4.66 28.13
N ALA A 334 -5.09 -4.75 29.47
CA ALA A 334 -6.09 -5.45 30.27
C ALA A 334 -7.53 -4.99 29.99
N ASP A 335 -7.76 -3.69 29.75
CA ASP A 335 -9.10 -3.17 29.42
C ASP A 335 -9.66 -3.84 28.15
N SER A 336 -8.91 -3.76 27.05
CA SER A 336 -9.29 -4.37 25.77
C SER A 336 -9.27 -5.91 25.82
N ARG A 337 -8.32 -6.52 26.53
CA ARG A 337 -8.22 -7.99 26.65
C ARG A 337 -9.40 -8.57 27.43
N GLN A 338 -9.88 -7.91 28.48
CA GLN A 338 -11.08 -8.36 29.19
C GLN A 338 -12.33 -8.28 28.30
N GLN A 339 -12.47 -7.27 27.45
CA GLN A 339 -13.56 -7.25 26.47
C GLN A 339 -13.47 -8.42 25.48
N LEU A 340 -12.25 -8.76 25.03
CA LEU A 340 -12.03 -9.97 24.23
C LEU A 340 -12.50 -11.22 24.97
N TYR A 341 -12.10 -11.41 26.23
CA TYR A 341 -12.44 -12.63 26.98
C TYR A 341 -13.94 -12.76 27.21
N ARG A 342 -14.61 -11.69 27.64
CA ARG A 342 -16.08 -11.64 27.79
C ARG A 342 -16.77 -12.01 26.49
N PHE A 343 -16.36 -11.39 25.38
CA PHE A 343 -16.96 -11.64 24.09
C PHE A 343 -16.75 -13.10 23.64
N LEU A 344 -15.56 -13.66 23.81
CA LEU A 344 -15.31 -15.07 23.48
C LEU A 344 -16.04 -16.04 24.41
N ASN A 345 -16.19 -15.72 25.70
CA ASN A 345 -16.97 -16.53 26.63
C ASN A 345 -18.42 -16.64 26.18
N GLU A 346 -19.03 -15.52 25.81
CA GLU A 346 -20.39 -15.47 25.26
C GLU A 346 -20.49 -16.24 23.93
N GLN A 347 -19.65 -15.90 22.95
CA GLN A 347 -19.77 -16.46 21.59
C GLN A 347 -19.41 -17.95 21.50
N PHE A 348 -18.58 -18.47 22.42
CA PHE A 348 -18.19 -19.88 22.44
C PHE A 348 -18.80 -20.67 23.60
N GLU A 349 -19.75 -20.06 24.32
CA GLU A 349 -20.48 -20.66 25.45
C GLU A 349 -19.52 -21.24 26.51
N LEU A 350 -18.49 -20.47 26.88
CA LEU A 350 -17.48 -20.88 27.84
C LEU A 350 -17.85 -20.40 29.24
N ASP A 351 -17.86 -21.33 30.19
CA ASP A 351 -17.99 -21.05 31.62
C ASP A 351 -16.60 -20.76 32.22
N THR A 352 -16.07 -19.57 31.96
CA THR A 352 -14.79 -19.10 32.52
C THR A 352 -14.90 -17.66 33.02
N PRO A 353 -14.03 -17.22 33.96
CA PRO A 353 -14.06 -15.84 34.43
C PRO A 353 -13.86 -14.81 33.31
N ASP A 354 -14.59 -13.72 33.42
CA ASP A 354 -14.51 -12.57 32.51
C ASP A 354 -13.24 -11.74 32.73
N GLU A 355 -12.74 -11.73 33.96
CA GLU A 355 -11.53 -11.03 34.35
C GLU A 355 -10.27 -11.75 33.86
N GLU A 356 -9.21 -10.98 33.64
CA GLU A 356 -7.92 -11.52 33.25
C GLU A 356 -7.37 -12.50 34.31
N LEU A 357 -7.01 -13.70 33.88
CA LEU A 357 -6.39 -14.71 34.75
C LEU A 357 -4.91 -14.35 34.98
N PRO A 358 -4.31 -14.69 36.14
CA PRO A 358 -2.89 -14.45 36.40
C PRO A 358 -1.99 -15.05 35.31
N PHE A 359 -0.99 -14.31 34.85
CA PHE A 359 -0.03 -14.76 33.82
C PHE A 359 1.40 -14.19 33.99
N ALA A 360 1.61 -13.25 34.90
CA ALA A 360 2.85 -12.47 34.97
C ALA A 360 4.10 -13.36 35.15
N ASP A 361 4.02 -14.36 36.03
CA ASP A 361 5.11 -15.31 36.31
C ASP A 361 5.32 -16.36 35.20
N GLU A 362 4.53 -16.28 34.12
CA GLU A 362 4.57 -17.22 32.99
C GLU A 362 5.09 -16.58 31.70
N LEU A 363 5.45 -15.29 31.76
CA LEU A 363 6.08 -14.59 30.64
C LEU A 363 7.48 -15.17 30.39
N LEU A 364 7.75 -15.48 29.13
CA LEU A 364 9.04 -16.00 28.68
C LEU A 364 9.83 -14.94 27.93
N SER A 365 11.16 -15.04 27.96
CA SER A 365 12.02 -14.14 27.22
C SER A 365 11.92 -14.36 25.71
N GLU A 366 12.36 -13.38 24.91
CA GLU A 366 12.45 -13.52 23.45
C GLU A 366 13.28 -14.76 23.05
N ARG A 367 14.40 -14.99 23.74
CA ARG A 367 15.28 -16.15 23.54
C ARG A 367 14.56 -17.47 23.80
N ASP A 368 13.74 -17.55 24.85
CA ASP A 368 12.99 -18.76 25.17
C ASP A 368 11.94 -19.08 24.10
N LEU A 369 11.44 -18.05 23.41
CA LEU A 369 10.37 -18.13 22.41
C LEU A 369 10.84 -18.18 20.95
N GLU A 370 12.14 -17.99 20.69
CA GLU A 370 12.72 -18.02 19.35
C GLU A 370 12.47 -19.35 18.62
N VAL A 371 11.93 -19.33 17.41
CA VAL A 371 11.61 -20.54 16.62
C VAL A 371 12.76 -20.89 15.67
N GLY A 372 13.39 -19.88 15.08
CA GLY A 372 14.43 -19.97 14.07
C GLY A 372 13.88 -20.04 12.65
N LEU A 373 14.54 -19.35 11.73
CA LEU A 373 14.27 -19.41 10.29
C LEU A 373 15.18 -20.44 9.59
N PRO A 374 14.77 -21.01 8.44
CA PRO A 374 15.68 -21.78 7.62
C PRO A 374 16.70 -20.87 6.93
N ASP A 375 17.85 -21.43 6.56
CA ASP A 375 18.84 -20.73 5.75
C ASP A 375 18.23 -20.28 4.42
N GLY A 376 18.51 -19.04 4.02
CA GLY A 376 17.98 -18.48 2.78
C GLY A 376 16.47 -18.26 2.77
N ASN A 377 15.83 -18.11 3.95
CA ASN A 377 14.43 -17.70 4.04
C ASN A 377 14.16 -16.49 3.14
N ALA A 378 13.15 -16.58 2.28
CA ALA A 378 12.89 -15.53 1.31
C ALA A 378 12.51 -14.22 2.00
N THR A 379 13.06 -13.12 1.50
CA THR A 379 12.68 -11.74 1.82
C THR A 379 11.88 -11.11 0.67
N MET A 380 11.18 -9.99 0.92
CA MET A 380 10.47 -9.23 -0.11
C MET A 380 11.38 -8.91 -1.32
N LEU A 381 12.62 -8.50 -1.06
CA LEU A 381 13.60 -8.18 -2.11
C LEU A 381 14.06 -9.43 -2.87
N SER A 382 14.26 -10.56 -2.19
CA SER A 382 14.65 -11.82 -2.86
C SER A 382 13.52 -12.34 -3.77
N LEU A 383 12.26 -12.18 -3.34
CA LEU A 383 11.07 -12.53 -4.11
C LEU A 383 10.92 -11.61 -5.32
N ALA A 384 11.08 -10.29 -5.15
CA ALA A 384 11.07 -9.32 -6.24
C ALA A 384 12.18 -9.61 -7.26
N SER A 385 13.41 -9.86 -6.79
CA SER A 385 14.56 -10.20 -7.63
C SER A 385 14.32 -11.48 -8.45
N SER A 386 13.76 -12.52 -7.82
CA SER A 386 13.41 -13.77 -8.50
C SER A 386 12.31 -13.56 -9.55
N THR A 387 11.32 -12.74 -9.23
CA THR A 387 10.22 -12.41 -10.14
C THR A 387 10.71 -11.59 -11.33
N ALA A 388 11.51 -10.55 -11.10
CA ALA A 388 12.10 -9.72 -12.14
C ALA A 388 12.95 -10.54 -13.13
N ARG A 389 13.74 -11.50 -12.64
CA ARG A 389 14.55 -12.40 -13.50
C ARG A 389 13.70 -13.28 -14.43
N LYS A 390 12.42 -13.51 -14.12
CA LYS A 390 11.50 -14.31 -14.95
C LYS A 390 10.75 -13.48 -15.98
N ILE A 391 10.80 -12.16 -15.88
CA ILE A 391 10.16 -11.28 -16.87
C ILE A 391 10.84 -11.47 -18.22
N ARG A 392 10.04 -11.63 -19.27
CA ARG A 392 10.45 -11.69 -20.66
C ARG A 392 9.64 -10.66 -21.42
N ARG A 393 10.31 -9.77 -22.14
CA ARG A 393 9.68 -8.76 -23.00
C ARG A 393 10.10 -9.01 -24.44
N SER A 394 9.15 -8.88 -25.36
CA SER A 394 9.42 -9.03 -26.79
C SER A 394 9.92 -7.71 -27.37
N PRO A 395 10.98 -7.73 -28.21
CA PRO A 395 11.41 -6.54 -28.92
C PRO A 395 10.29 -5.95 -29.78
N VAL A 396 10.23 -4.62 -29.83
CA VAL A 396 9.23 -3.89 -30.62
C VAL A 396 9.88 -3.45 -31.93
N ARG A 397 9.57 -4.12 -33.06
CA ARG A 397 10.29 -3.94 -34.34
C ARG A 397 9.44 -3.46 -35.52
N THR A 398 8.13 -3.33 -35.34
CA THR A 398 7.21 -2.91 -36.41
C THR A 398 6.29 -1.82 -35.92
N ASP A 399 5.81 -0.93 -36.79
CA ASP A 399 4.89 0.15 -36.42
C ASP A 399 3.64 -0.37 -35.73
N ARG A 400 3.13 -1.52 -36.16
CA ARG A 400 1.99 -2.18 -35.51
C ARG A 400 2.33 -2.57 -34.07
N ALA A 401 3.50 -3.16 -33.84
CA ALA A 401 3.96 -3.51 -32.49
C ALA A 401 4.17 -2.27 -31.62
N ILE A 402 4.74 -1.19 -32.18
CA ILE A 402 4.92 0.10 -31.49
C ILE A 402 3.57 0.66 -31.05
N ARG A 403 2.57 0.71 -31.94
CA ARG A 403 1.22 1.20 -31.60
C ARG A 403 0.56 0.39 -30.48
N LEU A 404 0.68 -0.95 -30.54
CA LEU A 404 0.17 -1.82 -29.48
C LEU A 404 0.90 -1.58 -28.16
N LYS A 405 2.24 -1.45 -28.19
CA LYS A 405 3.04 -1.18 -27.01
C LYS A 405 2.69 0.18 -26.37
N ARG A 406 2.50 1.24 -27.17
CA ARG A 406 2.02 2.56 -26.68
C ARG A 406 0.69 2.44 -25.94
N LYS A 407 -0.23 1.62 -26.45
CA LYS A 407 -1.50 1.35 -25.79
C LYS A 407 -1.30 0.62 -24.46
N GLU A 408 -0.51 -0.46 -24.44
CA GLU A 408 -0.20 -1.21 -23.22
C GLU A 408 0.46 -0.33 -22.15
N ILE A 409 1.40 0.55 -22.54
CA ILE A 409 2.03 1.52 -21.64
C ILE A 409 0.98 2.49 -21.08
N SER A 410 0.13 3.04 -21.95
CA SER A 410 -0.95 3.95 -21.53
C SER A 410 -1.92 3.28 -20.56
N ASP A 411 -2.25 2.01 -20.80
CA ASP A 411 -3.18 1.23 -19.98
C ASP A 411 -2.55 0.89 -18.62
N VAL A 412 -1.28 0.45 -18.56
CA VAL A 412 -0.62 0.05 -17.30
C VAL A 412 -0.35 1.24 -16.40
N ILE A 413 0.04 2.39 -16.96
CA ILE A 413 0.23 3.62 -16.18
C ILE A 413 -1.08 4.36 -15.94
N ARG A 414 -2.24 3.87 -16.43
CA ARG A 414 -3.53 4.57 -16.33
C ARG A 414 -3.40 6.03 -16.79
N LEU A 415 -2.82 6.22 -17.98
CA LEU A 415 -2.44 7.54 -18.48
C LEU A 415 -3.59 8.54 -18.39
N ARG A 416 -3.38 9.61 -17.63
CA ARG A 416 -4.35 10.69 -17.48
C ARG A 416 -4.09 11.79 -18.50
N ARG A 417 -5.16 12.36 -19.05
CA ARG A 417 -5.11 13.49 -19.98
C ARG A 417 -6.17 14.49 -19.56
N ALA A 418 -5.79 15.76 -19.44
CA ALA A 418 -6.77 16.79 -19.17
C ALA A 418 -7.74 16.93 -20.35
N LYS A 419 -9.03 17.06 -20.06
CA LYS A 419 -10.03 17.38 -21.10
C LYS A 419 -9.93 18.85 -21.49
N ARG A 420 -9.64 19.73 -20.52
CA ARG A 420 -9.48 21.17 -20.70
C ARG A 420 -8.25 21.68 -19.99
N VAL A 421 -7.50 22.53 -20.68
CA VAL A 421 -6.32 23.22 -20.15
C VAL A 421 -6.53 24.73 -20.26
N ARG A 422 -6.37 25.46 -19.16
CA ARG A 422 -6.51 26.93 -19.10
C ARG A 422 -5.28 27.55 -18.45
N ALA A 423 -4.66 28.51 -19.13
CA ALA A 423 -3.52 29.26 -18.59
C ALA A 423 -3.98 30.58 -17.95
N GLU A 424 -3.56 30.82 -16.72
CA GLU A 424 -3.72 32.07 -15.99
C GLU A 424 -2.35 32.74 -15.85
N THR A 425 -2.21 33.98 -16.33
CA THR A 425 -0.97 34.74 -16.17
C THR A 425 -1.00 35.45 -14.82
N VAL A 426 -0.12 35.03 -13.91
CA VAL A 426 0.01 35.65 -12.58
C VAL A 426 0.87 36.91 -12.66
N ARG A 427 1.94 36.86 -13.46
CA ARG A 427 2.84 38.00 -13.68
C ARG A 427 3.50 37.91 -15.04
N SER A 428 3.76 39.05 -15.66
CA SER A 428 4.57 39.16 -16.87
C SER A 428 5.46 40.39 -16.78
N GLY A 429 6.71 40.28 -17.21
CA GLY A 429 7.64 41.41 -17.29
C GLY A 429 9.10 40.97 -17.39
N GLY A 430 9.94 41.79 -18.05
CA GLY A 430 11.39 41.54 -18.16
C GLY A 430 11.74 40.22 -18.87
N GLY A 431 10.94 39.81 -19.86
CA GLY A 431 11.13 38.53 -20.57
C GLY A 431 10.72 37.29 -19.77
N VAL A 432 10.11 37.45 -18.59
CA VAL A 432 9.63 36.34 -17.76
C VAL A 432 8.12 36.40 -17.60
N LYS A 433 7.47 35.25 -17.72
CA LYS A 433 6.04 35.08 -17.45
C LYS A 433 5.84 34.00 -16.40
N GLN A 434 5.00 34.28 -15.41
CA GLN A 434 4.63 33.35 -14.35
C GLN A 434 3.18 32.93 -14.60
N VAL A 435 2.96 31.63 -14.78
CA VAL A 435 1.69 31.07 -15.26
C VAL A 435 1.22 29.97 -14.32
N ARG A 436 -0.08 29.93 -14.08
CA ARG A 436 -0.77 28.76 -13.53
C ARG A 436 -1.51 28.07 -14.66
N LEU A 437 -1.19 26.81 -14.90
CA LEU A 437 -1.86 26.00 -15.89
C LEU A 437 -2.86 25.08 -15.18
N HIS A 438 -4.15 25.38 -15.34
CA HIS A 438 -5.22 24.58 -14.77
C HIS A 438 -5.57 23.44 -15.71
N GLN A 439 -5.58 22.21 -15.18
CA GLN A 439 -6.02 21.00 -15.86
C GLN A 439 -7.33 20.52 -15.24
N ASP A 440 -8.40 20.66 -16.03
CA ASP A 440 -9.78 20.42 -15.59
C ASP A 440 -10.08 21.16 -14.27
N LYS A 441 -10.78 20.50 -13.35
CA LYS A 441 -10.99 20.98 -11.97
C LYS A 441 -9.93 20.43 -10.99
N ASN A 442 -8.98 19.64 -11.49
CA ASN A 442 -8.20 18.71 -10.67
C ASN A 442 -6.84 19.29 -10.29
N TRP A 443 -6.06 19.77 -11.25
CA TRP A 443 -4.65 20.11 -11.03
C TRP A 443 -4.33 21.53 -11.48
N THR A 444 -3.40 22.17 -10.77
CA THR A 444 -2.79 23.43 -11.20
C THR A 444 -1.29 23.25 -11.26
N ILE A 445 -0.70 23.35 -12.46
CA ILE A 445 0.75 23.28 -12.66
C ILE A 445 1.32 24.70 -12.65
N PRO A 446 2.25 25.04 -11.74
CA PRO A 446 2.93 26.33 -11.73
C PRO A 446 4.09 26.32 -12.73
N ILE A 447 4.20 27.41 -13.50
CA ILE A 447 5.09 27.52 -14.65
C ILE A 447 5.82 28.86 -14.61
N THR A 448 7.12 28.83 -14.92
CA THR A 448 7.88 30.01 -15.31
C THR A 448 8.30 29.89 -16.77
N GLU A 449 7.83 30.82 -17.59
CA GLU A 449 8.29 30.96 -18.97
C GLU A 449 9.38 32.03 -19.05
N PHE A 450 10.42 31.76 -19.83
CA PHE A 450 11.46 32.70 -20.23
C PHE A 450 11.38 32.90 -21.74
N ALA A 451 11.27 34.16 -22.17
CA ALA A 451 11.33 34.54 -23.57
C ALA A 451 12.75 34.36 -24.12
N GLY A 452 12.86 33.85 -25.34
CA GLY A 452 14.11 33.64 -26.06
C GLY A 452 13.83 33.46 -27.55
N GLY A 453 14.85 33.66 -28.39
CA GLY A 453 14.76 33.47 -29.84
C GLY A 453 15.03 32.03 -30.24
N GLY A 454 14.31 31.49 -31.24
CA GLY A 454 14.50 30.12 -31.73
C GLY A 454 13.56 29.09 -31.08
N GLY A 455 14.00 27.84 -30.99
CA GLY A 455 13.19 26.70 -30.53
C GLY A 455 12.71 26.81 -29.08
N ARG A 456 11.72 26.00 -28.71
CA ARG A 456 11.10 26.04 -27.38
C ARG A 456 11.42 24.78 -26.57
N SER A 457 11.75 24.97 -25.31
CA SER A 457 12.17 23.89 -24.40
C SER A 457 11.22 23.76 -23.21
N LEU A 458 10.82 22.53 -22.87
CA LEU A 458 10.15 22.19 -21.62
C LEU A 458 11.19 21.62 -20.66
N VAL A 459 11.41 22.28 -19.53
CA VAL A 459 12.43 21.91 -18.53
C VAL A 459 11.77 21.46 -17.23
N LEU A 460 12.08 20.23 -16.82
CA LEU A 460 11.52 19.56 -15.65
C LEU A 460 12.64 19.05 -14.74
N ALA A 461 12.42 19.06 -13.43
CA ALA A 461 13.35 18.49 -12.47
C ALA A 461 12.61 17.86 -11.29
N ASP A 462 13.14 16.78 -10.69
CA ASP A 462 12.56 16.18 -9.47
C ASP A 462 12.50 17.21 -8.33
N GLY A 463 13.52 18.07 -8.21
CA GLY A 463 13.54 19.22 -7.29
C GLY A 463 12.67 20.42 -7.72
N GLY A 464 11.91 20.30 -8.81
CA GLY A 464 11.07 21.34 -9.39
C GLY A 464 11.83 22.46 -10.10
N ARG A 465 11.11 23.52 -10.47
CA ARG A 465 11.59 24.73 -11.15
C ARG A 465 12.83 25.32 -10.46
N LYS A 466 12.88 25.33 -9.13
CA LYS A 466 14.03 25.85 -8.37
C LYS A 466 15.32 25.09 -8.65
N ALA A 467 15.24 23.79 -8.92
CA ALA A 467 16.40 22.95 -9.23
C ALA A 467 16.86 23.09 -10.70
N SER A 468 16.05 23.68 -11.58
CA SER A 468 16.36 23.74 -13.01
C SER A 468 17.13 24.99 -13.46
N VAL A 469 17.64 25.82 -12.54
CA VAL A 469 18.34 27.09 -12.84
C VAL A 469 19.43 26.92 -13.91
N ASN A 470 20.30 25.93 -13.74
CA ASN A 470 21.40 25.68 -14.67
C ASN A 470 20.89 25.24 -16.04
N ARG A 471 19.92 24.30 -16.07
CA ARG A 471 19.31 23.82 -17.31
C ARG A 471 18.61 24.93 -18.08
N VAL A 472 17.85 25.80 -17.39
CA VAL A 472 17.16 26.94 -18.01
C VAL A 472 18.15 27.91 -18.66
N ARG A 473 19.29 28.19 -18.01
CA ARG A 473 20.29 29.13 -18.52
C ARG A 473 21.05 28.62 -19.75
N THR A 474 21.16 27.31 -19.93
CA THR A 474 21.88 26.71 -21.05
C THR A 474 21.02 26.56 -22.31
N GLN A 475 19.71 26.81 -22.22
CA GLN A 475 18.84 26.74 -23.40
C GLN A 475 19.03 27.97 -24.29
N LEU A 476 19.01 27.75 -25.61
CA LEU A 476 19.22 28.80 -26.61
C LEU A 476 17.95 29.59 -26.97
N GLY A 477 16.76 29.01 -26.72
CA GLY A 477 15.48 29.63 -27.08
C GLY A 477 14.51 29.80 -25.91
N SER A 478 13.21 29.83 -26.19
CA SER A 478 12.21 30.04 -25.14
C SER A 478 12.12 28.83 -24.22
N VAL A 479 11.98 29.06 -22.91
CA VAL A 479 11.98 28.00 -21.89
C VAL A 479 10.70 28.02 -21.11
N VAL A 480 10.10 26.85 -20.92
CA VAL A 480 8.97 26.61 -20.02
C VAL A 480 9.48 25.69 -18.90
N ALA A 481 9.66 26.22 -17.70
CA ALA A 481 9.99 25.42 -16.53
C ALA A 481 8.73 25.20 -15.68
N ALA A 482 8.44 23.96 -15.28
CA ALA A 482 7.20 23.61 -14.59
C ALA A 482 7.43 22.71 -13.37
N ASP A 483 6.58 22.83 -12.34
CA ASP A 483 6.50 21.87 -11.24
C ASP A 483 5.34 20.88 -11.52
N VAL A 484 5.65 19.74 -12.12
CA VAL A 484 4.69 18.65 -12.34
C VAL A 484 4.45 17.84 -11.07
N PHE A 485 3.45 16.96 -11.08
CA PHE A 485 3.05 16.11 -9.96
C PHE A 485 4.25 15.49 -9.24
N GLY A 486 4.34 15.69 -7.92
CA GLY A 486 5.42 15.16 -7.09
C GLY A 486 6.69 16.02 -7.06
N THR A 487 6.75 17.15 -7.77
CA THR A 487 7.95 18.01 -7.85
C THR A 487 7.68 19.43 -7.35
N GLY A 488 8.72 20.10 -6.83
CA GLY A 488 8.69 21.54 -6.52
C GLY A 488 7.48 21.98 -5.68
N GLU A 489 6.71 22.95 -6.18
CA GLU A 489 5.48 23.40 -5.51
C GLU A 489 4.32 22.38 -5.56
N SER A 490 4.38 21.45 -6.50
CA SER A 490 3.44 20.34 -6.69
C SER A 490 3.91 19.06 -5.98
N TRP A 491 4.90 19.16 -5.08
CA TRP A 491 5.42 18.05 -4.30
C TRP A 491 4.34 17.46 -3.40
N THR A 492 4.26 16.13 -3.39
CA THR A 492 3.26 15.34 -2.64
C THR A 492 3.96 14.27 -1.80
N PRO A 493 3.63 14.15 -0.49
CA PRO A 493 4.16 13.07 0.34
C PRO A 493 3.85 11.69 -0.24
N HIS A 494 4.77 10.74 -0.06
CA HIS A 494 4.62 9.36 -0.53
C HIS A 494 3.32 8.70 -0.04
N HIS A 495 2.89 8.98 1.20
CA HIS A 495 1.62 8.50 1.76
C HIS A 495 0.42 8.77 0.82
N TYR A 496 0.31 9.98 0.29
CA TYR A 496 -0.82 10.34 -0.56
C TYR A 496 -0.65 9.88 -2.01
N GLN A 497 0.59 9.74 -2.50
CA GLN A 497 0.84 9.10 -3.79
C GLN A 497 0.49 7.61 -3.75
N MET A 498 0.74 6.95 -2.63
CA MET A 498 0.30 5.59 -2.35
C MET A 498 -1.22 5.53 -2.29
N THR A 499 -1.88 6.40 -1.53
CA THR A 499 -3.37 6.45 -1.47
C THR A 499 -3.99 6.66 -2.85
N LEU A 500 -3.38 7.45 -3.73
CA LEU A 500 -3.81 7.58 -5.12
C LEU A 500 -3.81 6.21 -5.84
N SER A 501 -2.81 5.36 -5.60
CA SER A 501 -2.76 4.03 -6.21
C SER A 501 -3.86 3.08 -5.72
N VAL A 502 -4.35 3.30 -4.49
CA VAL A 502 -5.47 2.55 -3.90
C VAL A 502 -6.77 2.78 -4.67
N THR A 503 -6.97 3.98 -5.22
CA THR A 503 -8.20 4.35 -5.97
C THR A 503 -8.24 3.81 -7.40
N GLY A 504 -7.24 3.03 -7.82
CA GLY A 504 -7.13 2.56 -9.21
C GLY A 504 -6.26 3.43 -10.12
N GLU A 505 -5.81 4.58 -9.62
CA GLU A 505 -4.97 5.52 -10.36
C GLU A 505 -3.50 5.14 -10.30
N ARG A 506 -2.65 5.82 -11.06
CA ARG A 506 -1.19 5.65 -10.96
C ARG A 506 -0.50 7.02 -10.88
N PRO A 507 0.34 7.26 -9.86
CA PRO A 507 1.20 8.45 -9.79
C PRO A 507 1.95 8.74 -11.09
N LEU A 508 2.51 7.70 -11.73
CA LEU A 508 3.18 7.83 -13.02
C LEU A 508 2.26 8.28 -14.15
N GLY A 509 1.02 7.78 -14.20
CA GLY A 509 0.03 8.18 -15.21
C GLY A 509 -0.38 9.63 -15.10
N VAL A 510 -0.52 10.15 -13.88
CA VAL A 510 -0.75 11.56 -13.62
C VAL A 510 0.45 12.38 -14.07
N LEU A 511 1.66 12.00 -13.65
CA LEU A 511 2.90 12.69 -14.00
C LEU A 511 3.13 12.75 -15.53
N VAL A 512 3.10 11.60 -16.22
CA VAL A 512 3.28 11.54 -17.69
C VAL A 512 2.17 12.32 -18.41
N GLY A 513 0.94 12.23 -17.90
CA GLY A 513 -0.18 13.03 -18.38
C GLY A 513 0.06 14.53 -18.33
N GLN A 514 0.58 15.03 -17.21
CA GLN A 514 0.95 16.43 -17.05
C GLN A 514 2.06 16.86 -18.00
N VAL A 515 3.08 16.01 -18.21
CA VAL A 515 4.14 16.29 -19.19
C VAL A 515 3.57 16.43 -20.61
N LEU A 516 2.67 15.53 -21.02
CA LEU A 516 2.06 15.57 -22.35
C LEU A 516 1.12 16.76 -22.54
N ASP A 517 0.37 17.15 -21.50
CA ASP A 517 -0.48 18.33 -21.54
C ASP A 517 0.33 19.63 -21.57
N LEU A 518 1.43 19.70 -20.81
CA LEU A 518 2.40 20.78 -20.90
C LEU A 518 3.03 20.86 -22.29
N ALA A 519 3.42 19.72 -22.88
CA ALA A 519 3.99 19.70 -24.21
C ALA A 519 3.00 20.21 -25.27
N ARG A 520 1.72 19.84 -25.17
CA ARG A 520 0.65 20.36 -26.03
C ARG A 520 0.45 21.86 -25.88
N TRP A 521 0.35 22.33 -24.65
CA TRP A 521 0.13 23.75 -24.37
C TRP A 521 1.33 24.61 -24.75
N ALA A 522 2.54 24.18 -24.39
CA ALA A 522 3.76 24.93 -24.63
C ALA A 522 4.20 24.87 -26.10
N GLY A 523 4.09 23.71 -26.75
CA GLY A 523 4.51 23.50 -28.15
C GLY A 523 3.57 24.14 -29.16
N ARG A 524 2.28 24.25 -28.84
CA ARG A 524 1.24 24.67 -29.81
C ARG A 524 1.32 23.79 -31.07
N SER A 525 1.80 24.33 -32.19
CA SER A 525 2.01 23.63 -33.46
C SER A 525 3.48 23.22 -33.70
N GLU A 526 4.40 23.55 -32.81
CA GLU A 526 5.84 23.29 -32.93
C GLU A 526 6.30 22.13 -32.03
N LYS A 527 7.32 21.40 -32.50
CA LYS A 527 7.99 20.36 -31.71
C LYS A 527 8.90 20.99 -30.63
N LEU A 528 8.90 20.43 -29.42
CA LEU A 528 9.65 20.95 -28.27
C LEU A 528 10.94 20.19 -27.99
N HIS A 529 11.94 20.86 -27.43
CA HIS A 529 13.04 20.20 -26.74
C HIS A 529 12.57 19.82 -25.32
N LEU A 530 12.59 18.54 -24.95
CA LEU A 530 12.21 18.08 -23.61
C LEU A 530 13.48 17.84 -22.79
N ASP A 531 13.63 18.54 -21.66
CA ASP A 531 14.79 18.46 -20.77
C ASP A 531 14.33 18.06 -19.37
N ALA A 532 14.80 16.92 -18.89
CA ALA A 532 14.41 16.39 -17.59
C ALA A 532 15.63 16.01 -16.74
N THR A 533 15.61 16.38 -15.46
CA THR A 533 16.70 16.11 -14.51
C THR A 533 16.17 15.43 -13.23
N GLY A 534 16.74 14.29 -12.90
CA GLY A 534 16.33 13.44 -11.77
C GLY A 534 15.68 12.13 -12.25
N PRO A 535 15.80 11.05 -11.46
CA PRO A 535 15.34 9.72 -11.86
C PRO A 535 13.85 9.65 -12.21
N VAL A 536 12.98 10.36 -11.48
CA VAL A 536 11.52 10.22 -11.64
C VAL A 536 11.02 10.98 -12.87
N VAL A 537 11.29 12.28 -12.97
CA VAL A 537 10.86 13.08 -14.12
C VAL A 537 11.56 12.68 -15.41
N SER A 538 12.80 12.18 -15.36
CA SER A 538 13.48 11.71 -16.58
C SER A 538 12.82 10.46 -17.14
N PHE A 539 12.40 9.53 -16.28
CA PHE A 539 11.64 8.37 -16.72
C PHE A 539 10.26 8.78 -17.27
N ALA A 540 9.57 9.70 -16.62
CA ALA A 540 8.30 10.22 -17.12
C ALA A 540 8.44 10.97 -18.46
N ALA A 541 9.51 11.73 -18.65
CA ALA A 541 9.84 12.40 -19.90
C ALA A 541 10.11 11.41 -21.04
N LEU A 542 10.85 10.34 -20.75
CA LEU A 542 11.08 9.25 -21.71
C LEU A 542 9.76 8.55 -22.08
N CYS A 543 8.88 8.26 -21.10
CA CYS A 543 7.55 7.73 -21.38
C CYS A 543 6.72 8.68 -22.27
N ALA A 544 6.71 9.99 -21.98
CA ALA A 544 5.98 10.97 -22.78
C ALA A 544 6.49 11.02 -24.23
N ALA A 545 7.82 11.03 -24.42
CA ALA A 545 8.45 11.03 -25.73
C ALA A 545 8.20 9.74 -26.51
N ALA A 546 8.23 8.58 -25.85
CA ALA A 546 7.92 7.30 -26.48
C ALA A 546 6.44 7.15 -26.85
N LEU A 547 5.53 7.77 -26.10
CA LEU A 547 4.09 7.73 -26.36
C LEU A 547 3.67 8.68 -27.49
N GLU A 548 4.25 9.87 -27.54
CA GLU A 548 3.92 10.91 -28.53
C GLU A 548 5.18 11.60 -29.09
N PRO A 549 6.03 10.87 -29.84
CA PRO A 549 7.32 11.37 -30.32
C PRO A 549 7.18 12.58 -31.23
N ASP A 550 6.08 12.70 -31.97
CA ASP A 550 5.80 13.83 -32.85
C ASP A 550 5.69 15.18 -32.14
N ARG A 551 5.60 15.20 -30.81
CA ARG A 551 5.63 16.45 -30.04
C ARG A 551 7.01 16.97 -29.75
N PHE A 552 8.04 16.14 -29.92
CA PHE A 552 9.37 16.42 -29.43
C PHE A 552 10.39 16.49 -30.56
N LYS A 553 11.23 17.52 -30.50
CA LYS A 553 12.35 17.73 -31.41
C LYS A 553 13.61 17.04 -30.89
N SER A 554 13.77 16.97 -29.57
CA SER A 554 14.82 16.19 -28.90
C SER A 554 14.42 15.89 -27.45
N LEU A 555 15.09 14.91 -26.86
CA LEU A 555 14.99 14.55 -25.45
C LEU A 555 16.37 14.65 -24.78
N PHE A 556 16.45 15.36 -23.66
CA PHE A 556 17.59 15.35 -22.76
C PHE A 556 17.14 14.78 -21.41
N VAL A 557 17.88 13.80 -20.90
CA VAL A 557 17.64 13.22 -19.56
C VAL A 557 18.94 13.13 -18.76
N ASP A 558 18.86 13.45 -17.48
CA ASP A 558 19.96 13.38 -16.53
C ASP A 558 19.51 12.64 -15.26
N GLY A 559 20.20 11.55 -14.90
CA GLY A 559 19.85 10.72 -13.75
C GLY A 559 18.81 9.62 -14.04
N LEU A 560 18.45 9.40 -15.31
CA LEU A 560 17.61 8.27 -15.72
C LEU A 560 18.39 6.96 -15.55
N ASN A 561 17.82 6.01 -14.79
CA ASN A 561 18.33 4.64 -14.68
C ASN A 561 18.27 3.93 -16.04
N ASP A 562 19.24 3.05 -16.32
CA ASP A 562 19.28 2.29 -17.57
C ASP A 562 18.26 1.15 -17.68
N SER A 563 17.64 0.80 -16.55
CA SER A 563 16.53 -0.13 -16.47
C SER A 563 15.74 0.12 -15.18
N LEU A 564 14.43 -0.08 -15.23
CA LEU A 564 13.56 -0.15 -14.04
C LEU A 564 13.99 -1.29 -13.09
N ARG A 565 14.67 -2.32 -13.61
CA ARG A 565 15.23 -3.41 -12.78
C ARG A 565 16.27 -2.91 -11.78
N ARG A 566 16.88 -1.74 -12.03
CA ARG A 566 17.80 -1.09 -11.09
C ARG A 566 17.16 -0.81 -9.74
N LEU A 567 15.86 -0.54 -9.70
CA LEU A 567 15.12 -0.33 -8.45
C LEU A 567 15.12 -1.58 -7.56
N ILE A 568 15.35 -2.76 -8.13
CA ILE A 568 15.37 -4.06 -7.44
C ILE A 568 16.81 -4.52 -7.20
N ASP A 569 17.66 -4.46 -8.22
CA ASP A 569 19.07 -4.88 -8.11
C ASP A 569 19.87 -3.97 -7.17
N HIS A 570 19.50 -2.69 -7.09
CA HIS A 570 19.99 -1.70 -6.12
C HIS A 570 18.76 -1.14 -5.40
N PRO A 571 18.27 -1.83 -4.34
CA PRO A 571 16.96 -1.58 -3.75
C PRO A 571 16.69 -0.10 -3.50
N ALA A 572 15.84 0.48 -4.35
CA ALA A 572 15.48 1.89 -4.25
C ALA A 572 14.45 2.07 -3.13
N ASN A 573 14.56 3.17 -2.40
CA ASN A 573 13.54 3.50 -1.42
C ASN A 573 12.25 3.90 -2.16
N TYR A 574 11.15 3.20 -1.85
CA TYR A 574 9.83 3.48 -2.41
C TYR A 574 9.40 4.92 -2.18
N ASN A 575 9.68 5.47 -1.00
CA ASN A 575 9.23 6.79 -0.59
C ASN A 575 9.84 7.90 -1.46
N ASP A 576 11.02 7.67 -2.04
CA ASP A 576 11.74 8.64 -2.86
C ASP A 576 11.28 8.62 -4.33
N CYS A 577 10.66 7.53 -4.78
CA CYS A 577 10.34 7.33 -6.19
C CYS A 577 9.05 6.54 -6.44
N VAL A 578 8.00 6.80 -5.66
CA VAL A 578 6.68 6.12 -5.73
C VAL A 578 6.16 5.93 -7.16
N SER A 579 6.31 6.95 -8.02
CA SER A 579 5.87 6.86 -9.42
C SER A 579 6.57 5.77 -10.23
N LEU A 580 7.80 5.41 -9.90
CA LEU A 580 8.53 4.35 -10.62
C LEU A 580 8.08 2.95 -10.21
N PHE A 581 7.46 2.77 -9.05
CA PHE A 581 6.87 1.50 -8.57
C PHE A 581 5.45 1.26 -9.10
N CYS A 582 5.14 1.74 -10.31
CA CYS A 582 3.85 1.54 -10.96
C CYS A 582 3.58 0.04 -11.18
N PHE A 583 2.45 -0.45 -10.67
CA PHE A 583 2.11 -1.88 -10.71
C PHE A 583 2.19 -2.47 -12.13
N GLY A 584 3.01 -3.50 -12.30
CA GLY A 584 3.18 -4.25 -13.55
C GLY A 584 4.02 -3.56 -14.61
N LEU A 585 4.56 -2.37 -14.35
CA LEU A 585 5.25 -1.59 -15.36
C LEU A 585 6.43 -2.35 -15.98
N LEU A 586 7.29 -2.96 -15.16
CA LEU A 586 8.47 -3.71 -15.63
C LEU A 586 8.08 -4.92 -16.49
N LYS A 587 6.88 -5.46 -16.32
CA LYS A 587 6.37 -6.57 -17.15
C LYS A 587 5.99 -6.09 -18.55
N ILE A 588 5.57 -4.83 -18.69
CA ILE A 588 5.08 -4.24 -19.94
C ILE A 588 6.20 -3.57 -20.72
N VAL A 589 7.05 -2.80 -20.04
CA VAL A 589 8.06 -1.94 -20.66
C VAL A 589 9.24 -1.70 -19.71
N ASP A 590 10.41 -1.42 -20.28
CA ASP A 590 11.60 -0.96 -19.58
C ASP A 590 12.28 0.18 -20.36
N VAL A 591 13.32 0.78 -19.81
CA VAL A 591 14.01 1.94 -20.40
C VAL A 591 14.52 1.67 -21.82
N PRO A 592 15.18 0.54 -22.14
CA PRO A 592 15.58 0.24 -23.51
C PRO A 592 14.39 0.15 -24.48
N ASP A 593 13.27 -0.44 -24.02
CA ASP A 593 12.07 -0.60 -24.84
C ASP A 593 11.45 0.78 -25.19
N LEU A 594 11.49 1.74 -24.26
CA LEU A 594 11.02 3.11 -24.51
C LEU A 594 11.94 3.88 -25.47
N ILE A 595 13.25 3.66 -25.37
CA ILE A 595 14.25 4.30 -26.26
C ILE A 595 14.03 3.85 -27.71
N ASP A 596 13.77 2.56 -27.93
CA ASP A 596 13.46 2.00 -29.26
C ASP A 596 12.20 2.61 -29.89
N MET A 597 11.31 3.22 -29.09
CA MET A 597 10.04 3.80 -29.51
C MET A 597 10.08 5.32 -29.76
N LEU A 598 11.27 5.94 -29.77
CA LEU A 598 11.43 7.38 -29.92
C LEU A 598 11.23 7.91 -31.35
N ASP A 599 10.95 7.06 -32.36
CA ASP A 599 10.64 7.45 -33.76
C ASP A 599 11.54 8.58 -34.32
N SER A 600 12.86 8.44 -34.17
CA SER A 600 13.89 9.40 -34.60
C SER A 600 14.04 10.69 -33.77
N VAL A 601 13.36 10.82 -32.62
CA VAL A 601 13.64 11.89 -31.66
C VAL A 601 15.05 11.70 -31.08
N PRO A 602 16.01 12.60 -31.36
CA PRO A 602 17.36 12.48 -30.82
C PRO A 602 17.36 12.57 -29.30
N MET A 603 18.08 11.67 -28.64
CA MET A 603 18.17 11.59 -27.19
C MET A 603 19.60 11.82 -26.71
N GLU A 604 19.78 12.75 -25.78
CA GLU A 604 21.00 12.89 -24.97
C GLU A 604 20.72 12.36 -23.56
N TRP A 605 21.63 11.53 -23.03
CA TRP A 605 21.44 10.85 -21.75
C TRP A 605 22.71 10.89 -20.90
N ARG A 606 22.63 11.58 -19.76
CA ARG A 606 23.71 11.73 -18.77
C ARG A 606 23.41 11.00 -17.47
N ASN A 607 24.47 10.65 -16.73
CA ASN A 607 24.42 10.00 -15.42
C ASN A 607 23.47 8.80 -15.35
N ARG A 608 23.78 7.74 -16.11
CA ARG A 608 22.93 6.54 -16.28
C ARG A 608 22.76 5.67 -15.01
N GLY A 609 23.16 6.16 -13.84
CA GLY A 609 23.48 5.33 -12.68
C GLY A 609 24.77 4.52 -12.89
N PRO A 610 25.17 3.67 -11.92
CA PRO A 610 26.36 2.83 -12.05
C PRO A 610 26.22 1.84 -13.23
N VAL A 611 27.05 2.03 -14.27
CA VAL A 611 27.14 1.14 -15.44
C VAL A 611 27.80 -0.17 -15.00
N TYR A 612 27.15 -1.31 -15.20
CA TYR A 612 27.82 -2.60 -15.10
C TYR A 612 27.80 -3.28 -16.46
N SER A 613 29.01 -3.54 -16.97
CA SER A 613 29.26 -4.49 -18.04
C SER A 613 28.56 -5.81 -17.71
N LYS A 614 27.93 -6.43 -18.70
CA LYS A 614 27.50 -7.83 -18.63
C LYS A 614 28.66 -8.66 -18.05
N ALA A 615 28.54 -9.13 -16.82
CA ALA A 615 29.38 -10.23 -16.36
C ALA A 615 28.98 -11.46 -17.17
N GLY A 616 29.98 -12.10 -17.77
CA GLY A 616 29.86 -13.19 -18.75
C GLY A 616 29.19 -14.45 -18.22
#